data_AF-F8KUY2-F1
#
_entry.id   AF-F8KUY2-F1
#
_cell.length_a   1.000
_cell.length_b   1.000
_cell.length_c   1.000
_cell.angle_alpha   90.00
_cell.angle_beta   90.00
_cell.angle_gamma   90.00
#
_symmetry.space_group_name_H-M   'P 1'
#
loop_
_entity.id
_entity.type
_entity.pdbx_description
1 polymer ?
#
loop_
_entity_poly.entity_id
_entity_poly.type
_entity_poly.pdbx_seq_one_letter_code
_entity_poly.pdbx_strand_id
1 'polypeptide(L)'
;MVNKDTLQGQWKQLQGKIKEKWGKLTDDELTKINGRREMLIGKLQEKYGMAKDRAEKEVQNLEEAFRHSSESSEHEHEHEEKEHAHGSSKRRF
;
A
#
# COMPACT_ATOMS: atom_id res chain seq x y z
N MET A 1 0.28 -17.63 3.75
CA MET A 1 0.00 -17.81 2.30
C MET A 1 -1.12 -16.85 1.94
N VAL A 2 -0.94 -16.00 0.92
CA VAL A 2 -1.99 -15.07 0.48
C VAL A 2 -2.15 -15.20 -1.03
N ASN A 3 -3.36 -15.59 -1.43
CA ASN A 3 -3.74 -15.78 -2.82
C ASN A 3 -3.74 -14.40 -3.51
N LYS A 4 -2.84 -14.20 -4.47
CA LYS A 4 -2.70 -12.97 -5.25
C LYS A 4 -3.80 -12.78 -6.32
N ASP A 5 -4.79 -13.67 -6.38
CA ASP A 5 -5.66 -13.82 -7.54
C ASP A 5 -7.11 -13.34 -7.34
N THR A 6 -7.51 -12.84 -6.17
CA THR A 6 -8.87 -12.30 -5.92
C THR A 6 -8.98 -10.79 -6.01
N LEU A 7 -7.90 -10.09 -6.35
CA LEU A 7 -7.89 -8.63 -6.50
C LEU A 7 -8.92 -8.15 -7.54
N GLN A 8 -9.18 -8.91 -8.60
CA GLN A 8 -10.05 -8.45 -9.69
C GLN A 8 -11.54 -8.34 -9.27
N GLY A 9 -12.02 -9.25 -8.42
CA GLY A 9 -13.40 -9.21 -7.90
C GLY A 9 -13.59 -8.11 -6.84
N GLN A 10 -12.56 -7.88 -6.03
CA GLN A 10 -12.56 -6.85 -4.99
C GLN A 10 -12.18 -5.46 -5.54
N TRP A 11 -11.53 -5.39 -6.70
CA TRP A 11 -11.07 -4.14 -7.32
C TRP A 11 -12.19 -3.14 -7.51
N LYS A 12 -13.36 -3.57 -7.99
CA LYS A 12 -14.53 -2.69 -8.16
C LYS A 12 -14.91 -1.97 -6.87
N GLN A 13 -14.80 -2.63 -5.72
CA GLN A 13 -15.08 -2.02 -4.41
C GLN A 13 -13.94 -1.09 -3.98
N LEU A 14 -12.69 -1.49 -4.24
CA LEU A 14 -11.53 -0.64 -4.00
C LEU A 14 -11.56 0.64 -4.84
N GLN A 15 -11.98 0.60 -6.11
CA GLN A 15 -12.03 1.78 -7.00
C GLN A 15 -12.85 2.93 -6.39
N GLY A 16 -13.96 2.62 -5.70
CA GLY A 16 -14.73 3.62 -4.95
C GLY A 16 -13.89 4.32 -3.87
N LYS A 17 -13.28 3.54 -2.97
CA LYS A 17 -12.43 4.07 -1.89
C LYS A 17 -11.19 4.81 -2.42
N ILE A 18 -10.59 4.30 -3.50
CA ILE A 18 -9.45 4.89 -4.19
C ILE A 18 -9.84 6.26 -4.75
N LYS A 19 -11.02 6.38 -5.37
CA LYS A 19 -11.54 7.66 -5.89
C LYS A 19 -11.85 8.64 -4.76
N GLU A 20 -12.38 8.17 -3.64
CA GLU A 20 -12.62 9.00 -2.44
C GLU A 20 -11.30 9.50 -1.83
N LYS A 21 -10.30 8.62 -1.68
CA LYS A 21 -8.99 8.97 -1.13
C LYS A 21 -8.18 9.85 -2.09
N TRP A 22 -8.20 9.53 -3.38
CA TRP A 22 -7.46 10.21 -4.43
C TRP A 22 -8.40 10.75 -5.51
N GLY A 23 -9.13 11.82 -5.19
CA GLY A 23 -10.10 12.45 -6.11
C GLY A 23 -9.55 12.96 -7.45
N LYS A 24 -8.22 12.98 -7.67
CA LYS A 24 -7.62 13.27 -8.99
C LYS A 24 -7.59 12.04 -9.91
N LEU A 25 -7.79 10.83 -9.37
CA LEU A 25 -7.92 9.60 -10.15
C LEU A 25 -9.39 9.45 -10.57
N THR A 26 -9.61 9.36 -11.87
CA THR A 26 -10.95 9.16 -12.45
C THR A 26 -11.28 7.68 -12.54
N ASP A 27 -12.58 7.37 -12.57
CA ASP A 27 -13.08 5.99 -12.73
C ASP A 27 -12.47 5.27 -13.94
N ASP A 28 -12.29 6.00 -15.05
CA ASP A 28 -11.66 5.49 -16.27
C ASP A 28 -10.21 5.05 -16.06
N GLU A 29 -9.41 5.85 -15.33
CA GLU A 29 -8.02 5.52 -15.01
C GLU A 29 -7.93 4.34 -14.04
N LEU A 30 -8.83 4.29 -13.06
CA LEU A 30 -8.94 3.15 -12.14
C LEU A 30 -9.34 1.86 -12.86
N THR A 31 -10.18 1.97 -13.89
CA THR A 31 -10.61 0.82 -14.70
C THR A 31 -9.46 0.31 -15.57
N LYS A 32 -8.64 1.21 -16.14
CA LYS A 32 -7.42 0.86 -16.89
C LYS A 32 -6.37 0.18 -16.01
N ILE A 33 -6.24 0.60 -14.75
CA ILE A 33 -5.34 -0.02 -13.77
C ILE A 33 -5.70 -1.50 -13.57
N ASN A 34 -7.00 -1.83 -13.50
CA ASN A 34 -7.51 -3.20 -13.44
C ASN A 34 -6.92 -4.03 -12.28
N GLY A 35 -6.75 -3.42 -11.10
CA GLY A 35 -6.15 -4.12 -9.94
C GLY A 35 -4.63 -4.20 -9.94
N ARG A 36 -3.95 -3.61 -10.93
CA ARG A 36 -2.49 -3.63 -11.00
C ARG A 36 -1.88 -2.58 -10.09
N ARG A 37 -1.34 -3.01 -8.96
CA ARG A 37 -0.60 -2.17 -7.99
C ARG A 37 0.42 -1.25 -8.66
N GLU A 38 1.24 -1.77 -9.58
CA GLU A 38 2.28 -0.99 -10.26
C GLU A 38 1.71 0.18 -11.09
N MET A 39 0.56 -0.02 -11.74
CA MET A 39 -0.10 1.04 -12.49
C MET A 39 -0.68 2.11 -11.58
N LEU A 40 -1.23 1.73 -10.42
CA LEU A 40 -1.72 2.69 -9.43
C LEU A 40 -0.57 3.56 -8.88
N ILE A 41 0.58 2.95 -8.59
CA ILE A 41 1.80 3.66 -8.15
C ILE A 41 2.27 4.63 -9.24
N GLY A 42 2.29 4.21 -10.51
CA GLY A 42 2.61 5.08 -11.65
C GLY A 42 1.69 6.30 -11.72
N LYS A 43 0.37 6.09 -11.64
CA LYS A 43 -0.61 7.18 -11.68
C LYS A 43 -0.51 8.14 -10.50
N LEU A 44 -0.19 7.63 -9.30
CA LEU A 44 0.06 8.48 -8.13
C LEU A 44 1.30 9.35 -8.33
N GLN A 45 2.38 8.81 -8.91
CA GLN A 45 3.56 9.60 -9.25
C GLN A 45 3.23 10.67 -10.30
N GLU A 46 2.53 10.31 -11.39
CA GLU A 46 2.20 11.24 -12.48
C GLU A 46 1.20 12.34 -12.07
N LYS A 47 0.13 11.99 -11.34
CA LYS A 47 -0.99 12.91 -11.04
C LYS A 47 -0.76 13.74 -9.79
N TYR A 48 -0.01 13.21 -8.84
CA TYR A 48 0.25 13.84 -7.54
C TYR A 48 1.71 14.25 -7.35
N GLY A 49 2.63 13.88 -8.25
CA GLY A 49 4.05 14.18 -8.09
C GLY A 49 4.66 13.48 -6.88
N MET A 50 4.10 12.33 -6.46
CA MET A 50 4.60 11.59 -5.30
C MET A 50 5.89 10.86 -5.66
N ALA A 51 6.77 10.69 -4.67
CA ALA A 51 7.89 9.75 -4.80
C ALA A 51 7.36 8.31 -4.83
N LYS A 52 8.08 7.43 -5.52
CA LYS A 52 7.72 6.01 -5.65
C LYS A 52 7.46 5.34 -4.30
N ASP A 53 8.36 5.53 -3.32
CA ASP A 53 8.22 4.99 -1.96
C ASP A 53 6.92 5.42 -1.28
N ARG A 54 6.59 6.72 -1.36
CA ARG A 54 5.35 7.25 -0.80
C ARG A 54 4.12 6.66 -1.48
N ALA A 55 4.14 6.54 -2.81
CA ALA A 55 3.05 5.96 -3.57
C ALA A 55 2.89 4.46 -3.25
N GLU A 56 3.98 3.71 -3.10
CA GLU A 56 3.97 2.31 -2.70
C GLU A 56 3.33 2.11 -1.33
N LYS A 57 3.71 2.94 -0.34
CA LYS A 57 3.16 2.90 1.02
C LYS A 57 1.68 3.26 1.04
N GLU A 58 1.27 4.22 0.22
CA GLU A 58 -0.12 4.64 0.08
C GLU A 58 -1.03 3.56 -0.52
N VAL A 59 -0.51 2.82 -1.50
CA VAL A 59 -1.20 1.67 -2.09
C VAL A 59 -1.25 0.51 -1.12
N GLN A 60 -0.14 0.20 -0.43
CA GLN A 60 -0.09 -0.85 0.57
C GLN A 60 -1.10 -0.61 1.71
N ASN A 61 -1.15 0.60 2.26
CA ASN A 61 -2.12 0.97 3.30
C ASN A 61 -3.56 0.79 2.82
N LEU A 62 -3.85 1.10 1.54
CA LEU A 62 -5.17 0.88 0.96
C LEU A 62 -5.53 -0.62 0.85
N GLU A 63 -4.57 -1.47 0.45
CA GLU A 63 -4.74 -2.93 0.44
C GLU A 63 -5.00 -3.47 1.85
N GLU A 64 -4.27 -2.96 2.85
CA GLU A 64 -4.39 -3.35 4.25
C GLU A 64 -5.69 -2.89 4.90
N ALA A 65 -6.13 -1.66 4.64
CA ALA A 65 -7.40 -1.13 5.11
C ALA A 65 -8.59 -1.90 4.54
N PHE A 66 -8.44 -2.48 3.35
CA PHE A 66 -9.45 -3.34 2.75
C PHE A 66 -9.46 -4.73 3.39
N ARG A 67 -8.27 -5.33 3.64
CA ARG A 67 -8.14 -6.61 4.35
C ARG A 67 -8.70 -6.53 5.78
N HIS A 68 -8.37 -5.48 6.52
CA HIS A 68 -8.85 -5.27 7.89
C HIS A 68 -10.36 -5.01 7.99
N SER A 69 -11.00 -4.50 6.93
CA SER A 69 -12.46 -4.35 6.92
C SER A 69 -13.21 -5.69 7.00
N SER A 70 -12.52 -6.82 6.75
CA SER A 70 -13.06 -8.17 6.90
C SER A 70 -12.50 -8.93 8.12
N GLU A 71 -11.48 -8.36 8.77
CA GLU A 71 -10.66 -9.01 9.79
C GLU A 71 -10.46 -8.02 10.97
N SER A 72 -11.56 -7.43 11.42
CA SER A 72 -11.56 -6.56 12.61
C SER A 72 -11.70 -7.42 13.87
N SER A 73 -10.71 -8.26 14.09
CA SER A 73 -10.33 -8.88 15.36
C SER A 73 -8.98 -9.54 15.08
N GLU A 74 -7.95 -9.25 15.85
CA GLU A 74 -6.63 -9.88 15.80
C GLU A 74 -5.67 -9.39 14.69
N HIS A 75 -5.00 -8.24 14.88
CA HIS A 75 -3.52 -8.16 14.82
C HIS A 75 -3.03 -6.72 15.04
N GLU A 76 -2.56 -6.46 16.26
CA GLU A 76 -1.55 -5.43 16.51
C GLU A 76 -0.26 -5.90 15.81
N HIS A 77 0.10 -5.30 14.67
CA HIS A 77 1.37 -5.58 14.01
C HIS A 77 2.41 -4.59 14.50
N GLU A 78 3.25 -5.06 15.41
CA GLU A 78 4.52 -4.46 15.79
C GLU A 78 5.35 -4.18 14.52
N HIS A 79 5.65 -2.90 14.28
CA HIS A 79 6.68 -2.52 13.32
C HIS A 79 7.98 -2.31 14.10
N GLU A 80 8.72 -3.42 14.27
CA GLU A 80 10.03 -3.45 14.89
C GLU A 80 11.16 -2.97 13.93
N GLU A 81 12.18 -2.39 14.55
CA GLU A 81 13.56 -2.18 14.09
C GLU A 81 13.82 -1.38 12.83
N LYS A 82 14.18 -0.09 13.01
CA LYS A 82 15.42 0.48 12.46
C LYS A 82 15.97 1.59 13.37
N GLU A 83 16.78 1.22 14.35
CA GLU A 83 17.83 2.12 14.85
C GLU A 83 19.17 1.43 14.59
N HIS A 84 19.85 1.93 13.57
CA HIS A 84 21.24 1.64 13.29
C HIS A 84 22.11 2.03 14.50
N ALA A 85 22.83 1.08 15.08
CA ALA A 85 24.02 1.38 15.87
C ALA A 85 25.16 0.43 15.52
N HIS A 86 25.76 0.67 14.35
CA HIS A 86 27.18 0.41 14.17
C HIS A 86 27.94 1.22 15.24
N GLY A 87 28.49 0.55 16.25
CA GLY A 87 29.47 1.17 17.13
C GLY A 87 29.42 0.69 18.57
N SER A 88 30.25 -0.30 18.91
CA SER A 88 31.34 -0.08 19.86
C SER A 88 32.17 -1.33 20.07
N SER A 89 33.40 -1.25 19.59
CA SER A 89 34.53 -2.00 20.12
C SER A 89 34.69 -1.70 21.61
N LYS A 90 34.66 -2.72 22.47
CA LYS A 90 35.30 -2.64 23.78
C LYS A 90 35.85 -4.00 24.22
N ARG A 91 37.14 -4.14 23.93
CA ARG A 91 38.20 -4.85 24.68
C ARG A 91 37.74 -5.91 25.68
N ARG A 92 38.05 -7.17 25.34
CA ARG A 92 38.41 -8.18 26.33
C ARG A 92 39.94 -8.18 26.46
N PHE A 93 40.42 -7.77 27.63
CA PHE A 93 41.69 -8.19 28.21
C PHE A 93 41.38 -8.70 29.61
#